data_AF-A0A8S3GXT3-F1
#
_entry.id   AF-A0A8S3GXT3-F1
#
_cell.length_a   1.000
_cell.length_b   1.000
_cell.length_c   1.000
_cell.angle_alpha   90.00
_cell.angle_beta   90.00
_cell.angle_gamma   90.00
#
_symmetry.space_group_name_H-M   'P 1'
#
loop_
_entity.id
_entity.type
_entity.pdbx_description
1 polymer ?
#
loop_
_entity_poly.entity_id
_entity_poly.type
_entity_poly.pdbx_seq_one_letter_code
_entity_poly.pdbx_strand_id
1 'polypeptide(L)'
;TAHIEYSRGGIPLVNHNEETQRAINAAEAVVGTANVNKNREPFMGSEDFAFMLLKRPGAFIFMGINDEKVSVKLHSPDYDFNDDAIPLGVAYWISLVQQELKN
;
A
#
# COMPACT_ATOMS: atom_id res chain seq x y z
N THR A 1 -11.77 44.29 -4.71
CA THR A 1 -10.63 43.40 -5.03
C THR A 1 -10.64 42.25 -4.04
N ALA A 2 -10.32 41.02 -4.45
CA ALA A 2 -10.21 39.88 -3.53
C ALA A 2 -8.74 39.40 -3.46
N HIS A 3 -8.32 38.93 -2.28
CA HIS A 3 -7.00 38.36 -2.02
C HIS A 3 -7.15 36.87 -1.72
N ILE A 4 -6.33 36.03 -2.34
CA ILE A 4 -6.35 34.57 -2.17
C ILE A 4 -4.94 34.11 -1.81
N GLU A 5 -4.83 33.29 -0.77
CA GLU A 5 -3.63 32.55 -0.42
C GLU A 5 -3.85 31.07 -0.73
N TYR A 6 -2.99 30.50 -1.56
CA TYR A 6 -3.04 29.10 -1.96
C TYR A 6 -1.73 28.42 -1.58
N SER A 7 -1.81 27.33 -0.82
CA SER A 7 -0.70 26.42 -0.60
C SER A 7 -1.03 25.05 -1.19
N ARG A 8 -0.08 24.49 -1.94
CA ARG A 8 -0.22 23.12 -2.46
C ARG A 8 0.20 22.16 -1.35
N GLY A 9 -0.77 21.47 -0.75
CA GLY A 9 -0.54 20.62 0.43
C GLY A 9 0.06 19.24 0.16
N GLY A 10 0.02 18.71 -1.07
CA GLY A 10 0.50 17.36 -1.35
C GLY A 10 0.81 17.10 -2.82
N ILE A 11 1.40 15.93 -3.06
CA ILE A 11 1.65 15.35 -4.39
C ILE A 11 0.95 13.99 -4.49
N PRO A 12 0.56 13.55 -5.69
CA PRO A 12 -0.01 12.22 -5.86
C PRO A 12 1.03 11.16 -5.55
N LEU A 13 0.62 10.12 -4.83
CA LEU A 13 1.42 8.91 -4.69
C LEU A 13 1.33 8.12 -6.01
N VAL A 14 2.46 7.99 -6.70
CA VAL A 14 2.58 7.23 -7.94
C VAL A 14 3.68 6.19 -7.77
N ASN A 15 3.31 4.91 -7.80
CA ASN A 15 4.28 3.83 -7.72
C ASN A 15 5.13 3.75 -8.97
N HIS A 16 6.37 3.28 -8.80
CA HIS A 16 7.25 2.98 -9.91
C HIS A 16 6.99 1.55 -10.41
N ASN A 17 7.03 1.34 -11.74
CA ASN A 17 6.59 0.07 -12.35
C ASN A 17 7.43 -1.14 -11.90
N GLU A 18 8.76 -1.00 -11.82
CA GLU A 18 9.65 -2.10 -11.44
C GLU A 18 9.44 -2.51 -9.98
N GLU A 19 9.33 -1.54 -9.08
CA GLU A 19 9.13 -1.76 -7.65
C GLU A 19 7.73 -2.29 -7.37
N THR A 20 6.73 -1.87 -8.16
CA THR A 20 5.39 -2.46 -8.14
C THR A 20 5.45 -3.93 -8.52
N GLN A 21 6.23 -4.29 -9.56
CA GLN A 21 6.39 -5.68 -9.96
C GLN A 21 7.11 -6.52 -8.90
N ARG A 22 8.14 -5.97 -8.23
CA ARG A 22 8.81 -6.62 -7.09
C ARG A 22 7.83 -6.85 -5.93
N ALA A 23 7.02 -5.85 -5.59
CA ALA A 23 5.98 -5.96 -4.57
C ALA A 23 4.92 -7.04 -4.95
N ILE A 24 4.49 -7.08 -6.21
CA ILE A 24 3.58 -8.12 -6.71
C ILE A 24 4.21 -9.50 -6.54
N ASN A 25 5.46 -9.70 -6.97
CA ASN A 25 6.13 -11.00 -6.86
C ASN A 25 6.26 -11.45 -5.40
N ALA A 26 6.57 -10.53 -4.49
CA ALA A 26 6.63 -10.79 -3.05
C ALA A 26 5.27 -11.22 -2.48
N ALA A 27 4.20 -10.52 -2.86
CA ALA A 27 2.84 -10.85 -2.44
C ALA A 27 2.37 -12.19 -3.02
N GLU A 28 2.58 -12.43 -4.31
CA GLU A 28 2.19 -13.68 -4.98
C GLU A 28 2.87 -14.91 -4.38
N ALA A 29 4.13 -14.78 -3.93
CA ALA A 29 4.83 -15.85 -3.24
C ALA A 29 4.23 -16.20 -1.86
N VAL A 30 3.50 -15.27 -1.23
CA VAL A 30 2.88 -15.48 0.10
C VAL A 30 1.43 -15.94 -0.03
N VAL A 31 0.63 -15.25 -0.83
CA VAL A 31 -0.83 -15.48 -0.90
C VAL A 31 -1.28 -16.17 -2.18
N GLY A 32 -0.38 -16.43 -3.13
CA GLY A 32 -0.71 -16.99 -4.44
C GLY A 32 -1.28 -15.94 -5.40
N THR A 33 -1.13 -16.19 -6.70
CA THR A 33 -1.47 -15.24 -7.78
C THR A 33 -2.96 -14.87 -7.82
N ALA A 34 -3.84 -15.80 -7.45
CA ALA A 34 -5.29 -15.59 -7.42
C ALA A 34 -5.73 -14.56 -6.35
N ASN A 35 -4.90 -14.31 -5.34
CA ASN A 35 -5.21 -13.40 -4.23
C ASN A 35 -4.53 -12.03 -4.36
N VAL A 36 -3.94 -11.72 -5.52
CA VAL A 36 -3.28 -10.43 -5.77
C VAL A 36 -3.98 -9.69 -6.91
N ASN A 37 -4.58 -8.54 -6.60
CA ASN A 37 -5.08 -7.61 -7.61
C ASN A 37 -3.97 -6.67 -8.06
N LYS A 38 -3.46 -6.90 -9.27
CA LYS A 38 -2.39 -6.09 -9.89
C LYS A 38 -2.89 -4.79 -10.53
N ASN A 39 -4.19 -4.68 -10.76
CA ASN A 39 -4.84 -3.59 -11.49
C ASN A 39 -5.83 -2.85 -10.58
N ARG A 40 -5.37 -2.46 -9.39
CA ARG A 40 -6.19 -1.68 -8.47
C ARG A 40 -6.36 -0.27 -9.02
N GLU A 41 -7.61 0.18 -9.08
CA GLU A 41 -7.94 1.57 -9.44
C GLU A 41 -7.30 2.58 -8.47
N PRO A 42 -6.95 3.80 -8.95
CA PRO A 42 -6.55 4.89 -8.09
C PRO A 42 -7.59 5.19 -7.01
N PHE A 43 -7.12 5.64 -5.85
CA PHE A 43 -7.96 5.97 -4.71
C PHE A 43 -7.83 7.45 -4.35
N MET A 44 -8.89 8.04 -3.81
CA MET A 44 -8.97 9.48 -3.49
C MET A 44 -8.22 9.88 -2.22
N GLY A 45 -7.71 8.93 -1.44
CA GLY A 45 -6.94 9.24 -0.23
C GLY A 45 -5.59 9.88 -0.55
N SER A 46 -5.15 10.77 0.33
CA SER A 46 -3.79 11.32 0.33
C SER A 46 -2.87 10.48 1.19
N GLU A 47 -1.60 10.34 0.80
CA GLU A 47 -0.59 9.56 1.51
C GLU A 47 0.76 10.28 1.41
N ASP A 48 1.45 10.48 2.52
CA ASP A 48 2.70 11.25 2.57
C ASP A 48 3.91 10.44 2.08
N PHE A 49 3.78 9.11 1.98
CA PHE A 49 4.75 8.24 1.32
C PHE A 49 5.04 8.67 -0.13
N ALA A 50 4.14 9.44 -0.75
CA ALA A 50 4.40 10.11 -2.03
C ALA A 50 5.70 10.93 -2.03
N PHE A 51 6.05 11.59 -0.91
CA PHE A 51 7.31 12.33 -0.79
C PHE A 51 8.54 11.42 -0.71
N MET A 52 8.41 10.21 -0.15
CA MET A 52 9.48 9.22 -0.19
C MET A 52 9.75 8.76 -1.62
N LEU A 53 8.69 8.59 -2.42
CA LEU A 53 8.79 8.22 -3.84
C LEU A 53 9.46 9.29 -4.71
N LEU A 54 9.51 10.56 -4.28
CA LEU A 54 10.34 11.57 -4.96
C LEU A 54 11.85 11.35 -4.78
N LYS A 55 12.25 10.59 -3.75
CA LYS A 55 13.65 10.41 -3.38
C LYS A 55 14.21 9.07 -3.85
N ARG A 56 13.38 8.04 -3.88
CA ARG A 56 13.75 6.69 -4.31
C ARG A 56 12.61 6.01 -5.06
N PRO A 57 12.92 5.21 -6.09
CA PRO A 57 11.96 4.28 -6.64
C PRO A 57 11.36 3.40 -5.56
N GLY A 58 10.06 3.15 -5.64
CA GLY A 58 9.32 2.43 -4.61
C GLY A 58 7.88 2.16 -4.99
N ALA A 59 7.22 1.35 -4.16
CA ALA A 59 5.82 1.00 -4.28
C ALA A 59 5.11 1.03 -2.92
N PHE A 60 3.94 1.62 -2.91
CA PHE A 60 2.96 1.56 -1.83
C PHE A 60 1.86 0.56 -2.22
N ILE A 61 1.61 -0.42 -1.37
CA ILE A 61 0.61 -1.46 -1.63
C ILE A 61 -0.46 -1.46 -0.55
N PHE A 62 -1.63 -1.98 -0.91
CA PHE A 62 -2.70 -2.25 0.05
C PHE A 62 -2.75 -3.74 0.37
N MET A 63 -2.91 -4.05 1.65
CA MET A 63 -3.21 -5.40 2.12
C MET A 63 -4.70 -5.48 2.45
N GLY A 64 -5.37 -6.51 1.97
CA GLY A 64 -6.73 -6.81 2.42
C GLY A 64 -6.70 -7.22 3.88
N ILE A 65 -7.44 -6.49 4.73
CA ILE A 65 -7.51 -6.76 6.18
C ILE A 65 -8.90 -7.24 6.62
N ASN A 66 -9.92 -7.05 5.79
CA ASN A 66 -11.29 -7.38 6.17
C ASN A 66 -11.55 -8.88 5.98
N ASP A 67 -12.13 -9.51 7.00
CA ASP A 67 -12.89 -10.74 6.86
C ASP A 67 -14.37 -10.40 6.60
N GLU A 68 -15.28 -11.40 6.57
CA GLU A 68 -16.72 -11.14 6.42
C GLU A 68 -17.34 -10.35 7.59
N LYS A 69 -16.62 -10.19 8.71
CA LYS A 69 -17.13 -9.60 9.96
C LYS A 69 -16.67 -8.16 10.18
N VAL A 70 -15.49 -7.79 9.68
CA VAL A 70 -14.89 -6.45 9.85
C VAL A 70 -15.12 -5.63 8.58
N SER A 71 -16.20 -4.84 8.58
CA SER A 71 -16.60 -3.99 7.45
C SER A 71 -16.48 -2.48 7.76
N VAL A 72 -15.89 -2.10 8.90
CA VAL A 72 -15.80 -0.69 9.27
C VAL A 72 -14.62 -0.04 8.55
N LYS A 73 -14.87 1.11 7.91
CA LYS A 73 -13.83 1.83 7.16
C LYS A 73 -12.79 2.43 8.11
N LEU A 74 -11.55 2.53 7.62
CA LEU A 74 -10.51 3.34 8.24
C LEU A 74 -11.05 4.76 8.54
N HIS A 75 -10.65 5.33 9.69
CA HIS A 75 -11.14 6.59 10.29
C HIS A 75 -12.50 6.54 10.99
N SER A 76 -13.17 5.39 11.06
CA SER A 76 -14.31 5.23 11.97
C SER A 76 -13.85 5.08 13.42
N PRO A 77 -14.58 5.60 14.41
CA PRO A 77 -14.33 5.28 15.82
C PRO A 77 -14.55 3.80 16.15
N ASP A 78 -15.37 3.10 15.36
CA ASP A 78 -15.66 1.67 15.51
C ASP A 78 -14.69 0.79 14.69
N TYR A 79 -13.60 1.37 14.18
CA TYR A 79 -12.61 0.62 13.44
C TYR A 79 -11.86 -0.33 14.38
N ASP A 80 -11.96 -1.63 14.09
CA ASP A 80 -11.24 -2.69 14.78
C ASP A 80 -10.31 -3.39 13.79
N PHE A 81 -9.03 -3.52 14.14
CA PHE A 81 -8.03 -4.07 13.23
C PHE A 81 -8.07 -5.60 13.27
N ASN A 82 -8.04 -6.24 12.11
CA ASN A 82 -7.96 -7.70 12.05
C ASN A 82 -6.53 -8.19 12.35
N ASP A 83 -6.27 -8.56 13.60
CA ASP A 83 -4.97 -9.09 14.04
C ASP A 83 -4.56 -10.37 13.29
N ASP A 84 -5.51 -11.16 12.78
CA ASP A 84 -5.20 -12.37 11.99
C ASP A 84 -4.54 -12.03 10.64
N ALA A 85 -4.59 -10.77 10.20
CA ALA A 85 -3.88 -10.30 9.01
C ALA A 85 -2.39 -9.98 9.27
N ILE A 86 -1.97 -9.85 10.54
CA ILE A 86 -0.57 -9.50 10.89
C ILE A 86 0.43 -10.52 10.33
N PRO A 87 0.23 -11.85 10.49
CA PRO A 87 1.17 -12.84 9.95
C PRO A 87 1.35 -12.74 8.43
N LEU A 88 0.30 -12.37 7.67
CA LEU A 88 0.41 -12.17 6.22
C LEU A 88 1.25 -10.94 5.87
N GLY A 89 1.07 -9.83 6.59
CA GLY A 89 1.89 -8.64 6.42
C GLY A 89 3.37 -8.89 6.74
N VAL A 90 3.65 -9.65 7.81
CA VAL A 90 5.02 -10.08 8.16
C VAL A 90 5.61 -10.96 7.06
N ALA A 91 4.86 -11.97 6.59
CA ALA A 91 5.30 -12.86 5.54
C ALA A 91 5.59 -12.12 4.22
N TYR A 92 4.81 -11.11 3.87
CA TYR A 92 5.05 -10.24 2.71
C TYR A 92 6.42 -9.55 2.80
N TRP A 93 6.73 -8.90 3.92
CA TRP A 93 8.02 -8.22 4.09
C TRP A 93 9.19 -9.20 4.10
N ILE A 94 9.05 -10.36 4.74
CA ILE A 94 10.07 -11.42 4.69
C ILE A 94 10.31 -11.86 3.25
N SER A 95 9.24 -12.15 2.49
CA SER A 95 9.31 -12.55 1.09
C SER A 95 10.02 -11.50 0.24
N LEU A 96 9.64 -10.22 0.39
CA LEU A 96 10.26 -9.11 -0.34
C LEU A 96 11.76 -8.99 -0.04
N VAL A 97 12.14 -8.94 1.24
CA VAL A 97 13.54 -8.82 1.66
C VAL A 97 14.37 -10.01 1.16
N GLN A 98 13.82 -11.23 1.24
CA GLN A 98 14.48 -12.42 0.70
C GLN A 98 14.66 -12.35 -0.81
N GLN A 99 13.73 -11.78 -1.58
CA GLN A 99 13.88 -11.67 -3.02
C GLN A 99 14.88 -10.58 -3.42
N GLU A 100 14.92 -9.47 -2.67
CA GLU A 100 15.78 -8.33 -2.98
C GLU A 100 17.23 -8.49 -2.49
N LEU A 101 17.44 -9.23 -1.40
CA LEU A 101 18.76 -9.35 -0.73
C LEU A 101 19.36 -10.76 -0.82
N LYS A 102 18.81 -11.65 -1.65
CA LYS A 102 19.44 -12.94 -1.94
C LYS A 102 20.77 -12.72 -2.65
N ASN A 103 21.86 -13.11 -1.98
CA ASN A 103 23.15 -13.36 -2.61
C ASN A 103 23.12 -14.69 -3.36
#